data_AF-A0A6N1X5B5-F1
#
_entry.id   AF-A0A6N1X5B5-F1
#
_cell.length_a   1.000
_cell.length_b   1.000
_cell.length_c   1.000
_cell.angle_alpha   90.00
_cell.angle_beta   90.00
_cell.angle_gamma   90.00
#
_symmetry.space_group_name_H-M   'P 1'
#
loop_
_entity.id
_entity.type
_entity.pdbx_description
1 polymer ?
#
loop_
_entity_poly.entity_id
_entity_poly.type
_entity_poly.pdbx_seq_one_letter_code
_entity_poly.pdbx_strand_id
1 'polypeptide(L)'
;MNLSFPPLRLAPALQRLGLMLALSVSSMPFVSHAQPAVSISFTGQPTRYLVQSEPYVVQGFGRARLGMTFDEVKAAIAADHPQVLQTREKVDAVDRTRAIAILVPALAPAPGAATISYVFGHQSQRLAAINVAWVLEGEPSAAQRDALLAAGTQLAATLVGYQWPVGSFIRGHVPGPGTLVVFSGRDAQGGGVEVRLDGVGLAMEQRLASPDAAARPAVWMPAPAGAARLRYSLVSRVERPDVYRPAAGAF
;
A
#
# COMPACT_ATOMS: atom_id res chain seq x y z
N MET A 1 -90.73 -8.74 40.07
CA MET A 1 -89.26 -8.72 39.89
C MET A 1 -88.98 -8.55 38.40
N ASN A 2 -88.32 -7.43 38.07
CA ASN A 2 -87.92 -6.90 36.76
C ASN A 2 -88.93 -6.85 35.61
N LEU A 3 -89.17 -5.59 35.20
CA LEU A 3 -90.17 -5.08 34.29
C LEU A 3 -89.51 -4.43 33.06
N SER A 4 -90.26 -4.45 31.97
CA SER A 4 -90.42 -3.36 30.98
C SER A 4 -89.38 -3.17 29.87
N PHE A 5 -89.78 -3.71 28.71
CA PHE A 5 -90.05 -3.09 27.39
C PHE A 5 -89.21 -1.92 26.80
N PRO A 6 -89.13 -1.85 25.43
CA PRO A 6 -88.17 -1.12 24.59
C PRO A 6 -88.81 0.18 24.01
N PRO A 7 -88.52 0.64 22.77
CA PRO A 7 -87.28 0.97 22.03
C PRO A 7 -87.22 2.48 21.64
N LEU A 8 -86.34 2.82 20.68
CA LEU A 8 -86.35 3.92 19.68
C LEU A 8 -85.35 5.09 19.82
N ARG A 9 -84.43 5.09 18.84
CA ARG A 9 -84.05 6.14 17.87
C ARG A 9 -83.40 7.48 18.31
N LEU A 10 -82.53 7.90 17.36
CA LEU A 10 -82.05 9.24 16.99
C LEU A 10 -80.78 9.77 17.68
N ALA A 11 -79.75 9.96 16.85
CA ALA A 11 -78.61 10.86 17.07
C ALA A 11 -79.09 12.33 17.02
N PRO A 12 -78.36 13.34 17.56
CA PRO A 12 -77.10 13.79 16.99
C PRO A 12 -76.03 14.30 18.00
N ALA A 13 -74.90 14.71 17.43
CA ALA A 13 -73.66 15.20 18.00
C ALA A 13 -73.76 16.46 18.89
N LEU A 14 -72.87 16.59 19.89
CA LEU A 14 -71.68 17.47 19.86
C LEU A 14 -70.92 17.44 21.19
N GLN A 15 -69.59 17.59 21.08
CA GLN A 15 -68.64 18.11 22.07
C GLN A 15 -68.44 17.36 23.39
N ARG A 16 -67.23 16.79 23.55
CA ARG A 16 -66.28 17.30 24.57
C ARG A 16 -64.84 16.85 24.31
N LEU A 17 -64.00 17.87 24.34
CA LEU A 17 -62.55 17.93 24.43
C LEU A 17 -61.93 16.74 25.21
N GLY A 18 -61.06 15.98 24.54
CA GLY A 18 -60.27 14.90 25.12
C GLY A 18 -58.83 15.00 24.63
N LEU A 19 -57.94 15.31 25.57
CA LEU A 19 -56.51 15.55 25.45
C LEU A 19 -55.78 14.44 24.62
N MET A 20 -55.18 14.80 23.49
CA MET A 20 -54.26 13.92 22.75
C MET A 20 -52.89 13.90 23.45
N LEU A 21 -52.53 12.76 24.01
CA LEU A 21 -51.15 12.42 24.36
C LEU A 21 -50.48 11.83 23.12
N ALA A 22 -49.75 12.64 22.36
CA ALA A 22 -48.94 12.16 21.24
C ALA A 22 -47.62 11.56 21.80
N LEU A 23 -47.51 10.23 21.78
CA LEU A 23 -46.24 9.53 21.96
C LEU A 23 -45.42 9.68 20.67
N SER A 24 -44.58 10.71 20.64
CA SER A 24 -43.57 10.91 19.59
C SER A 24 -42.48 9.84 19.75
N VAL A 25 -42.58 8.77 18.97
CA VAL A 25 -41.46 7.84 18.76
C VAL A 25 -40.46 8.56 17.87
N SER A 26 -39.43 9.18 18.47
CA SER A 26 -38.31 9.74 17.73
C SER A 26 -37.53 8.60 17.07
N SER A 27 -37.76 8.40 15.77
CA SER A 27 -36.93 7.57 14.90
C SER A 27 -35.54 8.19 14.82
N MET A 28 -34.61 7.76 15.67
CA MET A 28 -33.20 8.10 15.48
C MET A 28 -32.72 7.40 14.20
N PRO A 29 -32.11 8.12 13.24
CA PRO A 29 -31.50 7.49 12.09
C PRO A 29 -30.33 6.63 12.56
N PHE A 30 -30.40 5.32 12.30
CA PHE A 30 -29.23 4.45 12.39
C PHE A 30 -28.21 4.97 11.36
N VAL A 31 -27.15 5.62 11.84
CA VAL A 31 -25.97 5.89 11.03
C VAL A 31 -25.31 4.55 10.76
N SER A 32 -25.60 3.98 9.60
CA SER A 32 -24.95 2.77 9.11
C SER A 32 -23.47 3.09 8.93
N HIS A 33 -22.65 2.70 9.90
CA HIS A 33 -21.20 2.79 9.78
C HIS A 33 -20.79 1.75 8.74
N ALA A 34 -20.49 2.21 7.53
CA ALA A 34 -19.91 1.37 6.50
C ALA A 34 -18.65 0.70 7.09
N GLN A 35 -18.71 -0.62 7.26
CA GLN A 35 -17.57 -1.37 7.78
C GLN A 35 -16.37 -1.14 6.84
N PRO A 36 -15.16 -0.90 7.37
CA PRO A 36 -13.99 -0.71 6.53
C PRO A 36 -13.74 -2.00 5.74
N ALA A 37 -13.93 -1.94 4.43
CA ALA A 37 -13.59 -3.05 3.53
C ALA A 37 -12.08 -3.00 3.26
N VAL A 38 -11.40 -4.10 3.53
CA VAL A 38 -9.99 -4.26 3.14
C VAL A 38 -9.97 -4.89 1.75
N SER A 39 -9.31 -4.20 0.82
CA SER A 39 -9.13 -4.70 -0.54
C SER A 39 -7.82 -5.47 -0.66
N ILE A 40 -7.93 -6.74 -1.04
CA ILE A 40 -6.79 -7.61 -1.32
C ILE A 40 -6.82 -8.03 -2.78
N SER A 41 -5.64 -8.19 -3.38
CA SER A 41 -5.48 -8.68 -4.74
C SER A 41 -4.55 -9.87 -4.77
N PHE A 42 -4.98 -10.90 -5.49
CA PHE A 42 -4.12 -12.03 -5.86
C PHE A 42 -3.26 -11.73 -7.10
N THR A 43 -3.47 -10.60 -7.75
CA THR A 43 -2.64 -10.15 -8.86
C THR A 43 -1.18 -10.06 -8.42
N GLY A 44 -0.29 -10.61 -9.23
CA GLY A 44 1.15 -10.60 -8.97
C GLY A 44 1.61 -11.38 -7.73
N GLN A 45 0.73 -12.17 -7.11
CA GLN A 45 1.12 -13.00 -5.98
C GLN A 45 1.88 -14.24 -6.46
N PRO A 46 3.08 -14.52 -5.94
CA PRO A 46 3.86 -15.66 -6.39
C PRO A 46 3.20 -16.97 -5.95
N THR A 47 2.99 -17.88 -6.91
CA THR A 47 2.43 -19.22 -6.66
C THR A 47 3.51 -20.26 -6.35
N ARG A 48 4.78 -19.94 -6.66
CA ARG A 48 5.95 -20.76 -6.39
C ARG A 48 7.10 -19.87 -5.91
N TYR A 49 7.79 -20.31 -4.87
CA TYR A 49 8.96 -19.65 -4.31
C TYR A 49 9.79 -20.69 -3.56
N LEU A 50 11.10 -20.43 -3.46
CA LEU A 50 12.00 -21.26 -2.66
C LEU A 50 11.87 -20.83 -1.20
N VAL A 51 11.65 -21.79 -0.31
CA VAL A 51 11.63 -21.53 1.14
C VAL A 51 13.07 -21.44 1.64
N GLN A 52 13.38 -20.33 2.30
CA GLN A 52 14.64 -20.06 2.98
C GLN A 52 14.41 -20.27 4.48
N SER A 53 15.29 -21.02 5.13
CA SER A 53 15.17 -21.30 6.57
C SER A 53 15.70 -20.15 7.44
N GLU A 54 16.40 -19.18 6.85
CA GLU A 54 16.95 -18.05 7.57
C GLU A 54 15.99 -16.84 7.66
N PRO A 55 16.11 -16.04 8.74
CA PRO A 55 15.49 -14.71 8.81
C PRO A 55 15.98 -13.80 7.68
N TYR A 56 15.05 -13.04 7.09
CA TYR A 56 15.45 -11.96 6.20
C TYR A 56 16.11 -10.83 6.98
N VAL A 57 17.16 -10.25 6.41
CA VAL A 57 17.80 -9.03 6.92
C VAL A 57 17.91 -8.04 5.77
N VAL A 58 17.35 -6.84 5.96
CA VAL A 58 17.40 -5.75 4.98
C VAL A 58 18.82 -5.15 5.02
N GLN A 59 19.67 -5.61 4.10
CA GLN A 59 21.08 -5.21 4.07
C GLN A 59 21.39 -4.09 3.07
N GLY A 60 20.76 -4.10 1.89
CA GLY A 60 21.04 -3.15 0.81
C GLY A 60 20.84 -3.74 -0.58
N PHE A 61 21.47 -3.15 -1.60
CA PHE A 61 21.32 -3.52 -3.01
C PHE A 61 22.70 -3.63 -3.68
N GLY A 62 22.96 -4.71 -4.42
CA GLY A 62 24.27 -4.96 -5.02
C GLY A 62 25.36 -5.06 -3.95
N ARG A 63 26.40 -4.23 -4.05
CA ARG A 63 27.45 -4.01 -3.03
C ARG A 63 27.12 -2.87 -2.07
N ALA A 64 26.19 -1.98 -2.43
CA ALA A 64 25.77 -0.92 -1.51
C ALA A 64 25.02 -1.53 -0.31
N ARG A 65 25.43 -1.15 0.89
CA ARG A 65 24.82 -1.57 2.15
C ARG A 65 24.29 -0.37 2.90
N LEU A 66 23.13 -0.52 3.53
CA LEU A 66 22.58 0.49 4.43
C LEU A 66 23.60 0.77 5.54
N GLY A 67 23.73 2.04 5.92
CA GLY A 67 24.77 2.50 6.86
C GLY A 67 26.09 2.94 6.22
N MET A 68 26.32 2.67 4.93
CA MET A 68 27.50 3.18 4.21
C MET A 68 27.53 4.71 4.15
N THR A 69 28.73 5.28 4.11
CA THR A 69 28.97 6.70 3.81
C THR A 69 28.72 7.01 2.33
N PHE A 70 28.67 8.31 2.02
CA PHE A 70 28.53 8.78 0.65
C PHE A 70 29.63 8.24 -0.29
N ASP A 71 30.88 8.27 0.14
CA ASP A 71 32.02 7.84 -0.68
C ASP A 71 32.07 6.33 -0.87
N GLU A 72 31.72 5.55 0.18
CA GLU A 72 31.59 4.09 0.07
C GLU A 72 30.50 3.70 -0.92
N VAL A 73 29.36 4.41 -0.93
CA VAL A 73 28.29 4.17 -1.91
C VAL A 73 28.75 4.53 -3.32
N LYS A 74 29.49 5.62 -3.52
CA LYS A 74 30.06 5.96 -4.84
C LYS A 74 31.01 4.87 -5.35
N ALA A 75 31.86 4.33 -4.47
CA ALA A 75 32.73 3.21 -4.81
C ALA A 75 31.94 1.95 -5.17
N ALA A 76 30.87 1.64 -4.42
CA ALA A 76 29.98 0.52 -4.72
C ALA A 76 29.27 0.68 -6.08
N ILE A 77 28.75 1.86 -6.37
CA ILE A 77 28.11 2.18 -7.67
C ILE A 77 29.08 1.96 -8.83
N ALA A 78 30.30 2.49 -8.72
CA ALA A 78 31.30 2.35 -9.77
C ALA A 78 31.67 0.89 -10.05
N ALA A 79 31.63 0.04 -9.03
CA ALA A 79 31.92 -1.38 -9.16
C ALA A 79 30.74 -2.19 -9.72
N ASP A 80 29.51 -1.89 -9.31
CA ASP A 80 28.32 -2.65 -9.72
C ASP A 80 27.77 -2.24 -11.08
N HIS A 81 27.96 -0.97 -11.45
CA HIS A 81 27.31 -0.35 -12.61
C HIS A 81 28.30 0.48 -13.45
N PRO A 82 29.33 -0.14 -14.05
CA PRO A 82 30.28 0.59 -14.90
C PRO A 82 29.61 1.22 -16.14
N GLN A 83 28.48 0.67 -16.57
CA GLN A 83 27.65 1.15 -17.69
C GLN A 83 26.59 2.19 -17.32
N VAL A 84 26.81 2.98 -16.26
CA VAL A 84 25.84 4.01 -15.83
C VAL A 84 25.65 5.05 -16.95
N LEU A 85 24.41 5.34 -17.32
CA LEU A 85 24.12 6.35 -18.35
C LEU A 85 24.19 7.76 -17.78
N GLN A 86 23.81 7.90 -16.51
CA GLN A 86 23.72 9.17 -15.84
C GLN A 86 23.84 8.98 -14.33
N THR A 87 24.55 9.91 -13.70
CA THR A 87 24.60 10.06 -12.25
C THR A 87 24.19 11.49 -11.90
N ARG A 88 23.30 11.64 -10.94
CA ARG A 88 22.84 12.93 -10.41
C ARG A 88 22.92 12.89 -8.89
N GLU A 89 23.52 13.90 -8.30
CA GLU A 89 23.43 14.13 -6.87
C GLU A 89 22.33 15.16 -6.61
N LYS A 90 21.47 14.90 -5.64
CA LYS A 90 20.37 15.79 -5.25
C LYS A 90 20.43 16.05 -3.75
N VAL A 91 20.07 17.25 -3.35
CA VAL A 91 19.74 17.56 -1.95
C VAL A 91 18.24 17.81 -1.90
N ASP A 92 17.56 17.13 -0.98
CA ASP A 92 16.19 17.46 -0.63
C ASP A 92 16.22 18.51 0.48
N ALA A 93 15.79 19.74 0.17
CA ALA A 93 15.84 20.84 1.12
C ALA A 93 14.79 20.70 2.24
N VAL A 94 13.70 19.95 2.00
CA VAL A 94 12.61 19.76 2.96
C VAL A 94 13.02 18.69 3.97
N ASP A 95 13.40 17.52 3.47
CA ASP A 95 13.81 16.40 4.32
C ASP A 95 15.27 16.54 4.82
N ARG A 96 16.00 17.52 4.29
CA ARG A 96 17.45 17.76 4.51
C ARG A 96 18.30 16.51 4.30
N THR A 97 17.88 15.68 3.34
CA THR A 97 18.60 14.48 2.93
C THR A 97 19.42 14.76 1.67
N ARG A 98 20.48 13.99 1.49
CA ARG A 98 21.25 13.96 0.24
C ARG A 98 20.92 12.66 -0.48
N ALA A 99 20.95 12.65 -1.80
CA ALA A 99 20.75 11.46 -2.59
C ALA A 99 21.68 11.39 -3.79
N ILE A 100 22.03 10.17 -4.19
CA ILE A 100 22.63 9.87 -5.49
C ILE A 100 21.59 9.10 -6.29
N ALA A 101 21.21 9.61 -7.45
CA ALA A 101 20.37 8.90 -8.41
C ALA A 101 21.20 8.51 -9.63
N ILE A 102 21.13 7.25 -10.01
CA ILE A 102 21.78 6.73 -11.22
C ILE A 102 20.76 6.13 -12.17
N LEU A 103 21.00 6.28 -13.48
CA LEU A 103 20.24 5.62 -14.53
C LEU A 103 21.06 4.45 -15.08
N VAL A 104 20.52 3.25 -14.92
CA VAL A 104 21.10 2.00 -15.43
C VAL A 104 20.28 1.56 -16.65
N PRO A 105 20.90 1.31 -17.82
CA PRO A 105 20.18 1.09 -19.07
C PRO A 105 19.34 -0.20 -19.08
N ALA A 106 19.80 -1.22 -18.36
CA ALA A 106 19.09 -2.48 -18.19
C ALA A 106 19.42 -3.05 -16.82
N LEU A 107 18.39 -3.41 -16.06
CA LEU A 107 18.53 -4.00 -14.73
C LEU A 107 17.43 -5.03 -14.51
N ALA A 108 17.81 -6.29 -14.29
CA ALA A 108 16.86 -7.35 -13.96
C ALA A 108 16.11 -7.06 -12.64
N PRO A 109 14.88 -7.56 -12.47
CA PRO A 109 14.14 -8.45 -13.37
C PRO A 109 13.21 -7.74 -14.36
N ALA A 110 13.00 -6.44 -14.26
CA ALA A 110 12.10 -5.71 -15.15
C ALA A 110 12.78 -5.27 -16.46
N PRO A 111 12.01 -5.12 -17.56
CA PRO A 111 12.54 -4.61 -18.80
C PRO A 111 12.84 -3.11 -18.74
N GLY A 112 13.77 -2.66 -19.58
CA GLY A 112 14.11 -1.25 -19.76
C GLY A 112 15.06 -0.70 -18.70
N ALA A 113 15.21 0.63 -18.74
CA ALA A 113 16.11 1.34 -17.84
C ALA A 113 15.53 1.42 -16.42
N ALA A 114 16.43 1.32 -15.44
CA ALA A 114 16.11 1.48 -14.03
C ALA A 114 16.80 2.71 -13.46
N THR A 115 16.08 3.47 -12.64
CA THR A 115 16.68 4.49 -11.80
C THR A 115 16.93 3.91 -10.41
N ILE A 116 18.17 3.97 -9.93
CA ILE A 116 18.52 3.61 -8.55
C ILE A 116 18.82 4.89 -7.78
N SER A 117 18.10 5.12 -6.69
CA SER A 117 18.26 6.27 -5.80
C SER A 117 18.76 5.82 -4.43
N TYR A 118 19.94 6.29 -4.05
CA TYR A 118 20.58 6.09 -2.75
C TYR A 118 20.36 7.33 -1.90
N VAL A 119 19.60 7.22 -0.81
CA VAL A 119 19.21 8.36 0.05
C VAL A 119 19.95 8.28 1.38
N PHE A 120 20.62 9.37 1.74
CA PHE A 120 21.41 9.51 2.95
C PHE A 120 20.62 10.26 4.00
N GLY A 121 20.64 9.71 5.21
CA GLY A 121 19.90 10.26 6.34
C GLY A 121 20.41 11.63 6.76
N HIS A 122 19.51 12.49 7.24
CA HIS A 122 19.84 13.85 7.63
C HIS A 122 20.80 13.90 8.83
N GLN A 123 20.55 13.10 9.87
CA GLN A 123 21.36 13.12 11.09
C GLN A 123 22.59 12.22 10.98
N SER A 124 22.42 11.00 10.47
CA SER A 124 23.53 10.03 10.41
C SER A 124 24.51 10.32 9.27
N GLN A 125 24.07 11.02 8.22
CA GLN A 125 24.80 11.14 6.95
C GLN A 125 25.19 9.78 6.34
N ARG A 126 24.49 8.71 6.73
CA ARG A 126 24.67 7.34 6.24
C ARG A 126 23.55 6.96 5.30
N LEU A 127 23.79 5.98 4.44
CA LEU A 127 22.80 5.44 3.51
C LEU A 127 21.62 4.88 4.31
N ALA A 128 20.48 5.58 4.22
CA ALA A 128 19.28 5.27 4.99
C ALA A 128 18.22 4.56 4.16
N ALA A 129 18.20 4.79 2.84
CA ALA A 129 17.27 4.13 1.93
C ALA A 129 17.87 3.92 0.53
N ILE A 130 17.40 2.88 -0.15
CA ILE A 130 17.68 2.58 -1.54
C ILE A 130 16.35 2.35 -2.25
N ASN A 131 16.14 3.03 -3.38
CA ASN A 131 14.95 2.84 -4.21
C ASN A 131 15.38 2.49 -5.63
N VAL A 132 14.94 1.34 -6.13
CA VAL A 132 15.09 0.94 -7.52
C VAL A 132 13.74 1.10 -8.19
N ALA A 133 13.69 1.84 -9.30
CA ALA A 133 12.46 2.10 -10.03
C ALA A 133 12.64 1.84 -11.52
N TRP A 134 11.74 1.04 -12.08
CA TRP A 134 11.55 0.90 -13.52
C TRP A 134 10.29 1.66 -13.89
N VAL A 135 10.39 2.59 -14.84
CA VAL A 135 9.27 3.43 -15.26
C VAL A 135 9.07 3.27 -16.75
N LEU A 136 7.85 2.90 -17.13
CA LEU A 136 7.38 2.88 -18.50
C LEU A 136 6.53 4.14 -18.71
N GLU A 137 7.11 5.15 -19.35
CA GLU A 137 6.46 6.44 -19.60
C GLU A 137 5.35 6.35 -20.66
N GLY A 138 4.45 7.34 -20.70
CA GLY A 138 3.37 7.41 -21.68
C GLY A 138 2.26 6.40 -21.43
N GLU A 139 1.84 5.67 -22.47
CA GLU A 139 0.80 4.63 -22.41
C GLU A 139 1.40 3.25 -22.74
N PRO A 140 1.95 2.53 -21.74
CA PRO A 140 2.47 1.18 -21.96
C PRO A 140 1.37 0.22 -22.41
N SER A 141 1.70 -0.63 -23.38
CA SER A 141 0.83 -1.71 -23.84
C SER A 141 0.56 -2.74 -22.74
N ALA A 142 -0.49 -3.55 -22.88
CA ALA A 142 -0.82 -4.61 -21.94
C ALA A 142 0.37 -5.55 -21.69
N ALA A 143 1.05 -6.00 -22.76
CA ALA A 143 2.22 -6.86 -22.65
C ALA A 143 3.38 -6.22 -21.85
N GLN A 144 3.58 -4.91 -21.97
CA GLN A 144 4.60 -4.20 -21.20
C GLN A 144 4.22 -4.09 -19.71
N ARG A 145 2.94 -3.84 -19.40
CA ARG A 145 2.43 -3.84 -18.02
C ARG A 145 2.51 -5.24 -17.40
N ASP A 146 2.22 -6.29 -18.17
CA ASP A 146 2.33 -7.68 -17.73
C ASP A 146 3.79 -8.08 -17.46
N ALA A 147 4.74 -7.65 -18.30
CA ALA A 147 6.16 -7.87 -18.04
C ALA A 147 6.63 -7.18 -16.74
N LEU A 148 6.13 -5.97 -16.49
CA LEU A 148 6.42 -5.23 -15.25
C LEU A 148 5.81 -5.93 -14.02
N LEU A 149 4.58 -6.43 -14.15
CA LEU A 149 3.90 -7.23 -13.13
C LEU A 149 4.65 -8.53 -12.83
N ALA A 150 5.11 -9.24 -13.87
CA ALA A 150 5.89 -10.46 -13.73
C ALA A 150 7.21 -10.21 -12.99
N ALA A 151 7.90 -9.12 -13.30
CA ALA A 151 9.11 -8.70 -12.60
C ALA A 151 8.85 -8.38 -11.11
N GLY A 152 7.76 -7.67 -10.80
CA GLY A 152 7.33 -7.44 -9.41
C GLY A 152 6.99 -8.73 -8.68
N THR A 153 6.33 -9.67 -9.36
CA THR A 153 6.01 -11.01 -8.82
C THR A 153 7.28 -11.79 -8.49
N GLN A 154 8.28 -11.73 -9.38
CA GLN A 154 9.57 -12.38 -9.16
C GLN A 154 10.32 -11.79 -7.96
N LEU A 155 10.34 -10.46 -7.81
CA LEU A 155 10.91 -9.81 -6.63
C LEU A 155 10.17 -10.21 -5.35
N ALA A 156 8.84 -10.28 -5.37
CA ALA A 156 8.07 -10.74 -4.22
C ALA A 156 8.36 -12.22 -3.91
N ALA A 157 8.52 -13.07 -4.92
CA ALA A 157 8.82 -14.49 -4.75
C ALA A 157 10.13 -14.73 -3.98
N THR A 158 11.16 -13.91 -4.20
CA THR A 158 12.41 -14.02 -3.44
C THR A 158 12.22 -13.65 -1.98
N LEU A 159 11.41 -12.63 -1.67
CA LEU A 159 11.18 -12.14 -0.31
C LEU A 159 10.26 -13.05 0.51
N VAL A 160 9.23 -13.62 -0.12
CA VAL A 160 8.24 -14.51 0.52
C VAL A 160 8.88 -15.80 1.03
N GLY A 161 9.99 -16.23 0.43
CA GLY A 161 10.71 -17.42 0.85
C GLY A 161 11.31 -17.34 2.25
N TYR A 162 11.61 -16.15 2.75
CA TYR A 162 12.33 -15.96 4.01
C TYR A 162 11.42 -15.97 5.24
N GLN A 163 12.04 -16.16 6.42
CA GLN A 163 11.37 -15.96 7.69
C GLN A 163 11.27 -14.47 8.03
N TRP A 164 10.05 -14.05 8.36
CA TRP A 164 9.73 -12.70 8.81
C TRP A 164 9.17 -12.76 10.24
N PRO A 165 9.41 -11.73 11.07
CA PRO A 165 8.70 -11.59 12.33
C PRO A 165 7.18 -11.70 12.15
N VAL A 166 6.48 -12.24 13.14
CA VAL A 166 5.03 -12.44 13.07
C VAL A 166 4.32 -11.10 12.88
N GLY A 167 3.47 -11.02 11.86
CA GLY A 167 2.71 -9.81 11.54
C GLY A 167 3.54 -8.66 10.96
N SER A 168 4.81 -8.88 10.62
CA SER A 168 5.68 -7.81 10.10
C SER A 168 5.73 -7.71 8.57
N PHE A 169 4.92 -8.50 7.86
CA PHE A 169 4.81 -8.43 6.42
C PHE A 169 3.36 -8.55 5.94
N ILE A 170 3.09 -7.94 4.79
CA ILE A 170 1.80 -7.96 4.09
C ILE A 170 2.02 -8.26 2.61
N ARG A 171 0.97 -8.76 1.95
CA ARG A 171 0.97 -9.08 0.53
C ARG A 171 -0.35 -8.71 -0.12
N GLY A 172 -0.30 -8.37 -1.40
CA GLY A 172 -1.50 -8.12 -2.21
C GLY A 172 -2.32 -6.92 -1.75
N HIS A 173 -1.71 -5.96 -1.06
CA HIS A 173 -2.40 -4.79 -0.54
C HIS A 173 -2.62 -3.77 -1.67
N VAL A 174 -3.86 -3.27 -1.80
CA VAL A 174 -4.25 -2.30 -2.83
C VAL A 174 -4.53 -0.96 -2.16
N PRO A 175 -3.55 -0.04 -2.07
CA PRO A 175 -3.72 1.25 -1.41
C PRO A 175 -4.53 2.26 -2.24
N GLY A 176 -4.73 2.00 -3.53
CA GLY A 176 -5.46 2.88 -4.43
C GLY A 176 -5.62 2.30 -5.84
N PRO A 177 -6.37 2.98 -6.72
CA PRO A 177 -6.62 2.50 -8.08
C PRO A 177 -5.33 2.25 -8.86
N GLY A 178 -5.18 1.05 -9.43
CA GLY A 178 -4.03 0.67 -10.23
C GLY A 178 -2.70 0.58 -9.46
N THR A 179 -2.72 0.70 -8.14
CA THR A 179 -1.55 0.52 -7.27
C THR A 179 -1.66 -0.79 -6.52
N LEU A 180 -0.57 -1.56 -6.53
CA LEU A 180 -0.47 -2.83 -5.85
C LEU A 180 0.84 -2.91 -5.06
N VAL A 181 0.75 -3.09 -3.76
CA VAL A 181 1.87 -3.53 -2.93
C VAL A 181 1.88 -5.05 -2.97
N VAL A 182 2.75 -5.60 -3.80
CA VAL A 182 2.87 -7.06 -4.00
C VAL A 182 3.40 -7.70 -2.72
N PHE A 183 4.41 -7.05 -2.12
CA PHE A 183 5.03 -7.44 -0.86
C PHE A 183 5.50 -6.19 -0.10
N SER A 184 5.28 -6.16 1.21
CA SER A 184 5.95 -5.24 2.12
C SER A 184 6.30 -5.99 3.40
N GLY A 185 7.51 -5.83 3.89
CA GLY A 185 8.00 -6.58 5.05
C GLY A 185 8.95 -5.77 5.90
N ARG A 186 9.01 -6.10 7.19
CA ARG A 186 9.96 -5.54 8.15
C ARG A 186 10.71 -6.64 8.86
N ASP A 187 12.04 -6.53 8.85
CA ASP A 187 12.91 -7.49 9.51
C ASP A 187 12.95 -7.25 11.04
N ALA A 188 13.67 -8.13 11.75
CA ALA A 188 13.82 -8.04 13.20
C ALA A 188 14.62 -6.81 13.68
N GLN A 189 15.38 -6.15 12.78
CA GLN A 189 16.18 -4.96 13.08
C GLN A 189 15.41 -3.65 12.81
N GLY A 190 14.18 -3.76 12.29
CA GLY A 190 13.34 -2.62 11.93
C GLY A 190 13.59 -2.08 10.52
N GLY A 191 14.46 -2.74 9.75
CA GLY A 191 14.65 -2.49 8.33
C GLY A 191 13.41 -2.90 7.54
N GLY A 192 13.11 -2.15 6.48
CA GLY A 192 11.92 -2.38 5.65
C GLY A 192 12.26 -2.70 4.21
N VAL A 193 11.44 -3.54 3.59
CA VAL A 193 11.44 -3.80 2.15
C VAL A 193 10.02 -3.63 1.59
N GLU A 194 9.90 -3.07 0.39
CA GLU A 194 8.64 -2.99 -0.33
C GLU A 194 8.84 -3.27 -1.82
N VAL A 195 7.94 -4.07 -2.40
CA VAL A 195 7.75 -4.25 -3.84
C VAL A 195 6.38 -3.70 -4.20
N ARG A 196 6.36 -2.62 -5.00
CA ARG A 196 5.13 -1.93 -5.38
C ARG A 196 5.06 -1.71 -6.88
N LEU A 197 3.85 -1.88 -7.42
CA LEU A 197 3.47 -1.58 -8.79
C LEU A 197 2.47 -0.44 -8.80
N ASP A 198 2.60 0.45 -9.78
CA ASP A 198 1.63 1.49 -10.11
C ASP A 198 1.30 1.41 -11.60
N GLY A 199 0.06 1.72 -11.97
CA GLY A 199 -0.39 1.66 -13.35
C GLY A 199 -0.55 0.24 -13.88
N VAL A 200 -1.05 -0.71 -13.07
CA VAL A 200 -1.33 -2.09 -13.53
C VAL A 200 -2.81 -2.44 -13.36
N GLY A 201 -3.29 -3.38 -14.16
CA GLY A 201 -4.63 -3.96 -13.98
C GLY A 201 -4.65 -4.91 -12.78
N LEU A 202 -5.77 -4.96 -12.07
CA LEU A 202 -5.90 -5.68 -10.80
C LEU A 202 -7.12 -6.58 -10.80
N ALA A 203 -6.96 -7.82 -10.36
CA ALA A 203 -8.07 -8.68 -9.95
C ALA A 203 -8.28 -8.48 -8.45
N MET A 204 -9.40 -7.86 -8.06
CA MET A 204 -9.67 -7.48 -6.68
C MET A 204 -10.71 -8.38 -6.05
N GLU A 205 -10.37 -8.98 -4.91
CA GLU A 205 -11.36 -9.58 -4.01
C GLU A 205 -11.69 -8.55 -2.92
N GLN A 206 -12.95 -8.14 -2.86
CA GLN A 206 -13.43 -7.33 -1.73
C GLN A 206 -13.83 -8.28 -0.60
N ARG A 207 -13.09 -8.22 0.51
CA ARG A 207 -13.45 -8.92 1.74
C ARG A 207 -14.05 -7.93 2.73
N LEU A 208 -15.28 -8.18 3.16
CA LEU A 208 -15.87 -7.47 4.29
C LEU A 208 -15.12 -7.87 5.57
N ALA A 209 -14.99 -6.97 6.53
CA ALA A 209 -14.27 -7.22 7.79
C ALA A 209 -14.90 -8.31 8.69
N SER A 210 -16.02 -8.92 8.30
CA SER A 210 -16.67 -10.00 9.05
C SER A 210 -16.12 -11.37 8.63
N PRO A 211 -15.72 -12.24 9.58
CA PRO A 211 -15.19 -13.58 9.31
C PRO A 211 -16.14 -14.47 8.49
N ASP A 212 -17.45 -14.26 8.64
CA ASP A 212 -18.51 -15.06 8.01
C ASP A 212 -19.00 -14.48 6.67
N ALA A 213 -18.46 -13.35 6.23
CA ALA A 213 -18.84 -12.77 4.95
C ALA A 213 -18.24 -13.56 3.79
N ALA A 214 -19.10 -14.14 2.95
CA ALA A 214 -18.68 -14.82 1.73
C ALA A 214 -17.80 -13.88 0.87
N ALA A 215 -16.64 -14.39 0.44
CA ALA A 215 -15.79 -13.68 -0.50
C ALA A 215 -16.58 -13.37 -1.78
N ARG A 216 -16.61 -12.09 -2.18
CA ARG A 216 -17.19 -11.71 -3.47
C ARG A 216 -16.26 -12.19 -4.59
N PRO A 217 -16.80 -12.61 -5.74
CA PRO A 217 -15.98 -12.99 -6.88
C PRO A 217 -15.03 -11.85 -7.26
N ALA A 218 -13.81 -12.19 -7.66
CA ALA A 218 -12.80 -11.20 -8.02
C ALA A 218 -13.31 -10.32 -9.18
N VAL A 219 -13.25 -9.01 -8.99
CA VAL A 219 -13.60 -8.03 -10.04
C VAL A 219 -12.31 -7.60 -10.71
N TRP A 220 -12.27 -7.73 -12.05
CA TRP A 220 -11.17 -7.19 -12.84
C TRP A 220 -11.30 -5.66 -12.95
N MET A 221 -10.25 -4.97 -12.53
CA MET A 221 -10.07 -3.54 -12.71
C MET A 221 -9.00 -3.31 -13.78
N PRO A 222 -9.32 -2.62 -14.89
CA PRO A 222 -8.34 -2.32 -15.91
C PRO A 222 -7.24 -1.40 -15.37
N ALA A 223 -6.06 -1.45 -16.01
CA ALA A 223 -4.99 -0.51 -15.71
C ALA A 223 -5.46 0.93 -15.97
N PRO A 224 -5.12 1.89 -15.11
CA PRO A 224 -5.40 3.29 -15.38
C PRO A 224 -4.55 3.79 -16.57
N ALA A 225 -5.02 4.84 -17.22
CA ALA A 225 -4.24 5.57 -18.22
C ALA A 225 -2.96 6.13 -17.59
N GLY A 226 -1.93 6.27 -18.42
CA GLY A 226 -0.64 6.84 -18.08
C GLY A 226 0.42 5.79 -17.74
N ALA A 227 1.53 6.29 -17.21
CA ALA A 227 2.74 5.51 -16.99
C ALA A 227 2.52 4.30 -16.06
N ALA A 228 3.34 3.28 -16.24
CA ALA A 228 3.43 2.14 -15.33
C ALA A 228 4.79 2.13 -14.63
N ARG A 229 4.81 1.73 -13.35
CA ARG A 229 6.03 1.74 -12.53
C ARG A 229 6.13 0.49 -11.67
N LEU A 230 7.33 -0.07 -11.59
CA LEU A 230 7.74 -1.02 -10.56
C LEU A 230 8.73 -0.32 -9.64
N ARG A 231 8.54 -0.42 -8.34
CA ARG A 231 9.45 0.10 -7.32
C ARG A 231 9.84 -1.02 -6.35
N TYR A 232 11.14 -1.15 -6.13
CA TYR A 232 11.73 -1.94 -5.07
C TYR A 232 12.43 -0.99 -4.08
N SER A 233 11.95 -0.96 -2.84
CA SER A 233 12.42 -0.03 -1.81
C SER A 233 13.02 -0.79 -0.64
N LEU A 234 14.17 -0.34 -0.16
CA LEU A 234 14.87 -0.85 1.01
C LEU A 234 15.17 0.32 1.94
N VAL A 235 14.80 0.22 3.21
CA VAL A 235 15.01 1.28 4.21
C VAL A 235 15.63 0.71 5.48
N SER A 236 16.55 1.47 6.07
CA SER A 236 17.26 1.08 7.30
C SER A 236 16.36 1.02 8.53
N ARG A 237 15.40 1.95 8.65
CA ARG A 237 14.41 1.98 9.73
C ARG A 237 13.08 2.52 9.23
N VAL A 238 12.04 1.69 9.30
CA VAL A 238 10.68 2.06 8.87
C VAL A 238 10.03 3.07 9.84
N GLU A 239 10.15 2.84 11.15
CA GLU A 239 9.43 3.64 12.15
C GLU A 239 10.12 4.96 12.49
N ARG A 240 11.44 5.00 12.32
CA ARG A 240 12.29 6.15 12.60
C ARG A 240 13.16 6.45 11.38
N PRO A 241 12.55 6.89 10.26
CA PRO A 241 13.30 7.35 9.10
C PRO A 241 14.21 8.50 9.50
N ASP A 242 15.45 8.48 9.03
CA ASP A 242 16.45 9.51 9.27
C ASP A 242 16.25 10.69 8.30
N VAL A 243 15.13 11.38 8.46
CA VAL A 243 14.76 12.60 7.73
C VAL A 243 14.56 13.74 8.73
N TYR A 244 14.71 14.98 8.27
CA TYR A 244 14.40 16.14 9.10
C TYR A 244 12.93 16.11 9.52
N ARG A 245 12.69 16.22 10.84
CA ARG A 245 11.36 16.42 11.41
C ARG A 245 11.34 17.76 12.13
N PRO A 246 10.49 18.73 11.72
CA PRO A 246 10.30 19.94 12.51
C PRO A 246 9.73 19.58 13.89
N ALA A 247 10.09 20.36 14.91
CA ALA A 247 9.60 20.15 16.27
C ALA A 247 8.06 20.33 16.32
N ALA A 248 7.38 19.51 17.12
CA ALA A 248 5.95 19.70 17.36
C ALA A 248 5.72 21.09 17.98
N GLY A 249 4.88 21.93 17.34
CA GLY A 249 4.64 23.31 17.74
C GLY A 249 5.50 24.38 17.05
N ALA A 250 6.21 24.02 15.97
CA ALA A 250 7.01 24.98 15.18
C ALA A 250 6.20 25.82 14.16
N PHE A 251 4.88 25.90 14.31
CA PHE A 251 3.98 26.76 13.52
C PHE A 251 3.00 27.48 14.45
#